data_AF-A0A431IVF7-F1
#
_entry.id   AF-A0A431IVF7-F1
#
_cell.length_a   1.000
_cell.length_b   1.000
_cell.length_c   1.000
_cell.angle_alpha   90.00
_cell.angle_beta   90.00
_cell.angle_gamma   90.00
#
_symmetry.space_group_name_H-M   'P 1'
#
loop_
_entity.id
_entity.type
_entity.pdbx_description
1 polymer ?
#
loop_
_entity_poly.entity_id
_entity_poly.type
_entity_poly.pdbx_seq_one_letter_code
_entity_poly.pdbx_strand_id
1 'polypeptide(L)'
;MNIPIYTQATTVNNLGNIAPASTPQVTTAGYQGLAQAGQSLTQVGAQQADNVITKQAEQTQRAQEAATVNAFNTTTQAHLEIAKQWQDIQNSATGAATGSTDQILSSIADKRKSLLEANTDPIAQRLITHEFTQMERQYGMQGLDFENKMFTNYKANEVTQTAQNLTNLVYQDPNQYAASMARMNAAIDSSGLPEPLRMKQKEMYKEQIDKAWLNNMLNNNPRAGLNMIDPALGKLPEGSIQSQVSDTARKAGLDPLYALSVTGIESGFDTSAKSKTSSASGLVQMTSDTRKQLGLPENATLEQQMRAFTQLTNSNRLQLSGSLGHEPTDTQLYLAHHFGATGAAEILQADHNTPINQVVSDKVMKANSYLAGKTVGQVIDINAKKYNSERAKYIDKEQQAVNQSSPINNMPAELLAQYRGKFEQAVETQQQVQAVNIAGMVKDHEAMAMNGNMNFTPASFEQFSAMYPKEPEKATRAYQDYTNTIQLGKDINSVNALTPDQEAKLYSSYTPNSEFGYAGNLEKQQILGKAIQIKHQQLTEDPAAWVLKNDPGI
;
A
#
# COMPACT_ATOMS: atom_id res chain seq x y z
N MET A 1 14.01 -14.32 11.74
CA MET A 1 14.76 -13.45 10.82
C MET A 1 14.52 -12.02 11.29
N ASN A 2 15.51 -11.36 11.87
CA ASN A 2 15.38 -10.01 12.47
C ASN A 2 15.16 -8.99 11.36
N ILE A 3 13.96 -8.41 11.29
CA ILE A 3 13.63 -7.34 10.36
C ILE A 3 14.15 -6.02 10.96
N PRO A 4 14.96 -5.24 10.23
CA PRO A 4 15.47 -3.98 10.73
C PRO A 4 14.31 -3.01 10.98
N ILE A 5 14.29 -2.45 12.19
CA ILE A 5 13.46 -1.30 12.53
C ILE A 5 13.92 -0.18 11.59
N TYR A 6 13.09 0.20 10.62
CA TYR A 6 13.32 1.38 9.79
C TYR A 6 13.17 2.63 10.65
N THR A 7 14.18 2.95 11.45
CA THR A 7 14.44 4.31 11.94
C THR A 7 15.10 5.09 10.80
N GLN A 8 14.37 5.28 9.70
CA GLN A 8 14.64 6.47 8.91
C GLN A 8 13.84 7.59 9.57
N ALA A 9 14.54 8.43 10.31
CA ALA A 9 14.15 9.83 10.39
C ALA A 9 14.15 10.34 8.94
N THR A 10 13.05 10.16 8.23
CA THR A 10 12.80 10.88 7.00
C THR A 10 12.59 12.31 7.46
N THR A 11 13.67 13.09 7.50
CA THR A 11 13.57 14.54 7.45
C THR A 11 12.85 14.80 6.14
N VAL A 12 11.53 14.95 6.19
CA VAL A 12 10.73 15.35 5.05
C VAL A 12 11.05 16.83 4.82
N ASN A 13 12.23 17.09 4.25
CA ASN A 13 12.59 18.34 3.61
C ASN A 13 11.76 18.44 2.32
N ASN A 14 10.44 18.65 2.45
CA ASN A 14 9.55 18.97 1.32
C ASN A 14 9.22 20.46 1.24
N LEU A 15 10.07 21.32 1.81
CA LEU A 15 10.15 22.72 1.41
C LEU A 15 11.60 22.94 1.01
N GLY A 16 11.80 23.07 -0.30
CA GLY A 16 13.11 23.10 -0.94
C GLY A 16 14.05 24.14 -0.34
N ASN A 17 15.34 23.94 -0.62
CA ASN A 17 16.42 24.88 -0.33
C ASN A 17 15.95 26.33 -0.41
N ILE A 18 16.11 27.02 0.70
CA ILE A 18 15.73 28.42 0.90
C ILE A 18 16.53 29.25 -0.11
N ALA A 19 15.83 29.84 -1.09
CA ALA A 19 16.43 30.91 -1.87
C ALA A 19 16.69 32.10 -0.91
N PRO A 20 17.88 32.72 -0.91
CA PRO A 20 18.13 33.90 -0.10
C PRO A 20 17.10 34.98 -0.43
N ALA A 21 16.60 35.66 0.60
CA ALA A 21 15.67 36.77 0.43
C ALA A 21 16.27 37.84 -0.52
N SER A 22 15.42 38.38 -1.40
CA SER A 22 15.80 39.43 -2.34
C SER A 22 16.44 40.63 -1.65
N THR A 23 17.54 41.12 -2.21
CA THR A 23 18.26 42.31 -1.79
C THR A 23 17.34 43.55 -1.77
N PRO A 24 17.45 44.42 -0.75
CA PRO A 24 16.51 45.52 -0.56
C PRO A 24 16.66 46.64 -1.60
N GLN A 25 15.53 47.13 -2.11
CA GLN A 25 15.44 48.37 -2.87
C GLN A 25 15.19 49.54 -1.90
N VAL A 26 16.15 50.46 -1.84
CA VAL A 26 16.05 51.70 -1.06
C VAL A 26 15.32 52.76 -1.89
N THR A 27 14.22 53.31 -1.39
CA THR A 27 13.48 54.38 -2.08
C THR A 27 14.22 55.72 -1.96
N THR A 28 14.52 56.34 -3.10
CA THR A 28 15.38 57.53 -3.27
C THR A 28 14.82 58.86 -2.75
N ALA A 29 13.53 58.94 -2.42
CA ALA A 29 12.84 60.19 -2.11
C ALA A 29 13.29 60.87 -0.79
N GLY A 30 13.63 60.08 0.24
CA GLY A 30 14.10 60.61 1.54
C GLY A 30 15.50 61.24 1.45
N TYR A 31 16.39 60.61 0.67
CA TYR A 31 17.76 61.09 0.45
C TYR A 31 17.81 62.41 -0.33
N GLN A 32 16.84 62.66 -1.21
CA GLN A 32 16.73 63.90 -1.97
C GLN A 32 16.39 65.12 -1.09
N GLY A 33 15.49 64.97 -0.10
CA GLY A 33 15.14 66.06 0.83
C GLY A 33 16.27 66.43 1.80
N LEU A 34 17.05 65.44 2.24
CA LEU A 34 18.22 65.65 3.11
C LEU A 34 19.41 66.25 2.33
N ALA A 35 19.62 65.84 1.08
CA ALA A 35 20.59 66.48 0.19
C ALA A 35 20.22 67.96 -0.10
N GLN A 36 18.93 68.27 -0.26
CA GLN A 36 18.44 69.64 -0.41
C GLN A 36 18.62 70.48 0.86
N ALA A 37 18.44 69.90 2.05
CA ALA A 37 18.74 70.58 3.31
C ALA A 37 20.23 70.93 3.44
N GLY A 38 21.12 70.01 3.05
CA GLY A 38 22.56 70.28 2.94
C GLY A 38 22.92 71.37 1.93
N GLN A 39 22.23 71.41 0.77
CA GLN A 39 22.39 72.44 -0.26
C GLN A 39 21.84 73.82 0.15
N SER A 40 20.76 73.85 0.95
CA SER A 40 20.16 75.11 1.44
C SER A 40 21.05 75.85 2.44
N LEU A 41 21.84 75.11 3.24
CA LEU A 41 22.87 75.68 4.12
C LEU A 41 24.02 76.33 3.33
N THR A 42 24.32 75.81 2.14
CA THR A 42 25.37 76.35 1.25
C THR A 42 25.02 77.72 0.65
N GLN A 43 23.73 78.04 0.48
CA GLN A 43 23.29 79.32 -0.10
C GLN A 43 23.22 80.47 0.91
N VAL A 44 22.94 80.20 2.18
CA VAL A 44 22.81 81.24 3.21
C VAL A 44 24.18 81.81 3.62
N GLY A 45 25.25 81.01 3.56
CA GLY A 45 26.62 81.48 3.87
C GLY A 45 27.25 82.42 2.83
N ALA A 46 26.66 82.53 1.63
CA ALA A 46 27.22 83.34 0.54
C ALA A 46 26.74 84.80 0.51
N GLN A 47 25.78 85.19 1.38
CA GLN A 47 25.20 86.53 1.39
C GLN A 47 25.26 87.16 2.79
N GLN A 48 26.37 87.85 3.07
CA GLN A 48 26.55 89.08 3.90
C GLN A 48 27.83 89.03 4.75
N ALA A 49 28.56 90.14 4.74
CA ALA A 49 29.97 90.25 5.15
C ALA A 49 30.15 90.78 6.60
N ASP A 50 30.94 90.07 7.43
CA ASP A 50 31.82 90.64 8.47
C ASP A 50 32.85 89.61 9.03
N ASN A 51 34.15 89.89 8.90
CA ASN A 51 35.26 88.91 8.74
C ASN A 51 35.66 88.01 9.94
N VAL A 52 35.02 88.09 11.11
CA VAL A 52 35.27 87.17 12.25
C VAL A 52 34.08 86.23 12.50
N ILE A 53 32.86 86.74 12.31
CA ILE A 53 31.62 85.95 12.36
C ILE A 53 31.60 84.94 11.19
N THR A 54 32.16 85.30 10.02
CA THR A 54 32.22 84.42 8.84
C THR A 54 33.11 83.19 9.05
N LYS A 55 34.28 83.31 9.70
CA LYS A 55 35.17 82.15 9.91
C LYS A 55 34.58 81.14 10.88
N GLN A 56 33.93 81.62 11.95
CA GLN A 56 33.21 80.74 12.87
C GLN A 56 32.00 80.10 12.19
N ALA A 57 31.20 80.86 11.43
CA ALA A 57 30.07 80.32 10.68
C ALA A 57 30.50 79.28 9.63
N GLU A 58 31.56 79.52 8.86
CA GLU A 58 32.12 78.56 7.90
C GLU A 58 32.72 77.32 8.58
N GLN A 59 33.32 77.46 9.76
CA GLN A 59 33.82 76.33 10.54
C GLN A 59 32.66 75.49 11.10
N THR A 60 31.61 76.15 11.61
CA THR A 60 30.38 75.48 12.05
C THR A 60 29.70 74.77 10.88
N GLN A 61 29.62 75.38 9.71
CA GLN A 61 29.06 74.77 8.52
C GLN A 61 29.87 73.55 8.05
N ARG A 62 31.20 73.66 7.97
CA ARG A 62 32.07 72.53 7.62
C ARG A 62 31.97 71.39 8.63
N ALA A 63 31.82 71.71 9.92
CA ALA A 63 31.59 70.72 10.97
C ALA A 63 30.25 70.00 10.80
N GLN A 64 29.17 70.72 10.45
CA GLN A 64 27.85 70.15 10.16
C GLN A 64 27.85 69.25 8.91
N GLU A 65 28.52 69.68 7.83
CA GLU A 65 28.67 68.90 6.60
C GLU A 65 29.44 67.60 6.87
N ALA A 66 30.55 67.68 7.61
CA ALA A 66 31.34 66.51 8.02
C ALA A 66 30.52 65.56 8.93
N ALA A 67 29.77 66.11 9.89
CA ALA A 67 28.91 65.32 10.77
C ALA A 67 27.79 64.61 10.00
N THR A 68 27.22 65.25 8.98
CA THR A 68 26.18 64.68 8.11
C THR A 68 26.73 63.53 7.27
N VAL A 69 27.89 63.71 6.61
CA VAL A 69 28.53 62.64 5.83
C VAL A 69 28.95 61.46 6.72
N ASN A 70 29.48 61.75 7.91
CA ASN A 70 29.81 60.72 8.89
C ASN A 70 28.56 59.94 9.34
N ALA A 71 27.44 60.63 9.59
CA ALA A 71 26.18 60.01 9.95
C ALA A 71 25.67 59.07 8.84
N PHE A 72 25.74 59.45 7.56
CA PHE A 72 25.42 58.55 6.45
C PHE A 72 26.30 57.28 6.42
N ASN A 73 27.61 57.44 6.64
CA ASN A 73 28.53 56.31 6.66
C ASN A 73 28.24 55.37 7.84
N THR A 74 28.05 55.92 9.04
CA THR A 74 27.80 55.14 10.27
C THR A 74 26.43 54.46 10.25
N THR A 75 25.38 55.10 9.73
CA THR A 75 24.07 54.44 9.54
C THR A 75 24.17 53.34 8.49
N THR A 76 24.91 53.54 7.39
CA THR A 76 25.15 52.48 6.38
C THR A 76 25.85 51.26 6.98
N GLN A 77 26.88 51.47 7.81
CA GLN A 77 27.55 50.38 8.51
C GLN A 77 26.59 49.67 9.48
N ALA A 78 25.77 50.43 10.21
CA ALA A 78 24.74 49.85 11.08
C ALA A 78 23.73 49.00 10.29
N HIS A 79 23.31 49.41 9.08
CA HIS A 79 22.46 48.58 8.21
C HIS A 79 23.09 47.22 7.91
N LEU A 80 24.40 47.19 7.61
CA LEU A 80 25.13 45.94 7.33
C LEU A 80 25.24 45.05 8.57
N GLU A 81 25.54 45.65 9.73
CA GLU A 81 25.63 44.92 11.00
C GLU A 81 24.28 44.31 11.39
N ILE A 82 23.20 45.09 11.33
CA ILE A 82 21.84 44.63 11.64
C ILE A 82 21.37 43.56 10.66
N ALA A 83 21.68 43.70 9.36
CA ALA A 83 21.36 42.68 8.37
C ALA A 83 22.04 41.34 8.70
N LYS A 84 23.31 41.38 9.12
CA LYS A 84 24.04 40.19 9.55
C LYS A 84 23.44 39.57 10.81
N GLN A 85 23.14 40.39 11.83
CA GLN A 85 22.49 39.90 13.06
C GLN A 85 21.12 39.27 12.77
N TRP A 86 20.34 39.86 11.86
CA TRP A 86 19.07 39.30 11.43
C TRP A 86 19.26 37.92 10.77
N GLN A 87 20.25 37.79 9.89
CA GLN A 87 20.58 36.50 9.27
C GLN A 87 21.00 35.45 10.32
N ASP A 88 21.78 35.85 11.34
CA ASP A 88 22.22 34.96 12.41
C ASP A 88 21.03 34.50 13.28
N ILE A 89 20.07 35.39 13.57
CA ILE A 89 18.81 35.05 14.26
C ILE A 89 18.03 34.01 13.45
N GLN A 90 17.85 34.26 12.14
CA GLN A 90 17.11 33.35 11.27
C GLN A 90 17.76 31.96 11.19
N ASN A 91 19.09 31.90 11.10
CA ASN A 91 19.83 30.64 10.98
C ASN A 91 19.86 29.82 12.27
N SER A 92 19.74 30.47 13.44
CA SER A 92 19.81 29.81 14.75
C SER A 92 18.44 29.50 15.37
N ALA A 93 17.37 30.07 14.81
CA ALA A 93 16.02 29.87 15.31
C ALA A 93 15.55 28.40 15.22
N THR A 94 14.91 27.93 16.29
CA THR A 94 14.28 26.61 16.36
C THR A 94 12.85 26.72 16.89
N GLY A 95 12.03 25.68 16.66
CA GLY A 95 10.64 25.66 17.12
C GLY A 95 9.81 26.82 16.54
N ALA A 96 9.09 27.52 17.40
CA ALA A 96 8.25 28.66 17.02
C ALA A 96 9.02 29.97 16.76
N ALA A 97 10.32 30.02 17.08
CA ALA A 97 11.16 31.22 16.98
C ALA A 97 10.64 32.45 17.75
N THR A 98 9.79 32.25 18.76
CA THR A 98 9.19 33.33 19.56
C THR A 98 10.25 34.25 20.17
N GLY A 99 10.11 35.56 19.95
CA GLY A 99 11.02 36.60 20.47
C GLY A 99 12.10 37.03 19.47
N SER A 100 12.15 36.43 18.28
CA SER A 100 13.07 36.86 17.20
C SER A 100 12.79 38.29 16.74
N THR A 101 11.52 38.72 16.73
CA THR A 101 11.14 40.10 16.42
C THR A 101 11.66 41.06 17.47
N ASP A 102 11.45 40.74 18.75
CA ASP A 102 11.91 41.58 19.85
C ASP A 102 13.43 41.67 19.89
N GLN A 103 14.12 40.56 19.61
CA GLN A 103 15.58 40.50 19.56
C GLN A 103 16.16 41.45 18.51
N ILE A 104 15.65 41.42 17.27
CA ILE A 104 16.17 42.31 16.22
C ILE A 104 15.79 43.78 16.48
N LEU A 105 14.59 44.05 17.00
CA LEU A 105 14.19 45.42 17.36
C LEU A 105 15.04 45.98 18.51
N SER A 106 15.41 45.15 19.50
CA SER A 106 16.33 45.55 20.57
C SER A 106 17.71 45.88 20.01
N SER A 107 18.27 45.04 19.13
CA SER A 107 19.55 45.32 18.46
C SER A 107 19.56 46.66 17.73
N ILE A 108 18.47 46.97 17.02
CA ILE A 108 18.31 48.24 16.29
C ILE A 108 18.22 49.41 17.28
N ALA A 109 17.43 49.28 18.35
CA ALA A 109 17.27 50.31 19.37
C ALA A 109 18.59 50.61 20.11
N ASP A 110 19.35 49.57 20.48
CA ASP A 110 20.64 49.69 21.16
C ASP A 110 21.68 50.35 20.25
N LYS A 111 21.75 49.95 18.98
CA LYS A 111 22.65 50.58 18.00
C LYS A 111 22.28 52.03 17.74
N ARG A 112 20.98 52.35 17.63
CA ARG A 112 20.50 53.75 17.52
C ARG A 112 20.99 54.58 18.71
N LYS A 113 20.77 54.07 19.92
CA LYS A 113 21.17 54.76 21.16
C LYS A 113 22.66 55.05 21.17
N SER A 114 23.49 54.05 20.86
CA SER A 114 24.95 54.21 20.79
C SER A 114 25.39 55.27 19.78
N LEU A 115 24.77 55.32 18.59
CA LEU A 115 25.11 56.33 17.58
C LEU A 115 24.64 57.75 17.94
N LEU A 116 23.48 57.89 18.60
CA LEU A 116 23.00 59.18 19.10
C LEU A 116 23.88 59.72 20.24
N GLU A 117 24.39 58.86 21.12
CA GLU A 117 25.33 59.23 22.18
C GLU A 117 26.70 59.64 21.61
N ALA A 118 27.13 59.03 20.50
CA ALA A 118 28.39 59.33 19.83
C ALA A 118 28.35 60.60 18.96
N ASN A 119 27.18 61.16 18.68
CA ASN A 119 27.02 62.30 17.77
C ASN A 119 26.22 63.44 18.42
N THR A 120 26.85 64.60 18.59
CA THR A 120 26.23 65.78 19.22
C THR A 120 25.66 66.79 18.21
N ASP A 121 25.81 66.55 16.90
CA ASP A 121 25.28 67.44 15.86
C ASP A 121 23.76 67.22 15.64
N PRO A 122 22.91 68.26 15.74
CA PRO A 122 21.46 68.12 15.63
C PRO A 122 20.95 67.65 14.25
N ILE A 123 21.70 67.87 13.17
CA ILE A 123 21.32 67.42 11.83
C ILE A 123 21.63 65.93 11.70
N ALA A 124 22.82 65.51 12.13
CA ALA A 124 23.21 64.11 12.18
C ALA A 124 22.29 63.27 13.07
N GLN A 125 21.92 63.76 14.26
CA GLN A 125 20.97 63.07 15.14
C GLN A 125 19.58 62.88 14.50
N ARG A 126 19.08 63.86 13.74
CA ARG A 126 17.81 63.74 13.00
C ARG A 126 17.90 62.70 11.89
N LEU A 127 19.00 62.66 11.15
CA LEU A 127 19.26 61.64 10.13
C LEU A 127 19.30 60.24 10.74
N ILE A 128 20.09 60.05 11.80
CA ILE A 128 20.20 58.77 12.53
C ILE A 128 18.81 58.33 13.01
N THR A 129 18.04 59.24 13.61
CA THR A 129 16.67 58.94 14.06
C THR A 129 15.78 58.48 12.91
N HIS A 130 15.81 59.19 11.77
CA HIS A 130 15.01 58.84 10.60
C HIS A 130 15.36 57.43 10.06
N GLU A 131 16.64 57.17 9.80
CA GLU A 131 17.11 55.90 9.23
C GLU A 131 16.76 54.72 10.15
N PHE A 132 17.01 54.86 11.45
CA PHE A 132 16.70 53.80 12.40
C PHE A 132 15.20 53.56 12.56
N THR A 133 14.35 54.60 12.47
CA THR A 133 12.89 54.39 12.44
C THR A 133 12.44 53.63 11.19
N GLN A 134 13.08 53.82 10.03
CA GLN A 134 12.79 52.99 8.85
C GLN A 134 13.23 51.55 9.07
N MET A 135 14.42 51.37 9.66
CA MET A 135 14.98 50.05 9.97
C MET A 135 14.09 49.28 10.96
N GLU A 136 13.64 49.92 12.05
CA GLU A 136 12.70 49.35 13.02
C GLU A 136 11.41 48.87 12.33
N ARG A 137 10.83 49.69 11.43
CA ARG A 137 9.63 49.28 10.68
C ARG A 137 9.89 48.08 9.76
N GLN A 138 10.99 48.11 9.02
CA GLN A 138 11.34 47.04 8.09
C GLN A 138 11.54 45.71 8.84
N TYR A 139 12.43 45.69 9.83
CA TYR A 139 12.77 44.46 10.56
C TYR A 139 11.65 44.04 11.52
N GLY A 140 10.82 44.97 12.02
CA GLY A 140 9.61 44.61 12.76
C GLY A 140 8.63 43.82 11.90
N MET A 141 8.37 44.25 10.66
CA MET A 141 7.51 43.49 9.74
C MET A 141 8.14 42.14 9.33
N GLN A 142 9.43 42.12 9.04
CA GLN A 142 10.14 40.88 8.69
C GLN A 142 10.21 39.89 9.86
N GLY A 143 10.40 40.39 11.08
CA GLY A 143 10.37 39.62 12.32
C GLY A 143 9.03 38.93 12.51
N LEU A 144 7.94 39.70 12.45
CA LEU A 144 6.59 39.15 12.63
C LEU A 144 6.25 38.11 11.56
N ASP A 145 6.60 38.35 10.29
CA ASP A 145 6.40 37.37 9.22
C ASP A 145 7.22 36.09 9.46
N PHE A 146 8.47 36.24 9.90
CA PHE A 146 9.34 35.11 10.23
C PHE A 146 8.79 34.27 11.40
N GLU A 147 8.41 34.89 12.51
CA GLU A 147 7.82 34.20 13.66
C GLU A 147 6.51 33.51 13.30
N ASN A 148 5.63 34.16 12.54
CA ASN A 148 4.37 33.55 12.09
C ASN A 148 4.60 32.32 11.21
N LYS A 149 5.61 32.37 10.32
CA LYS A 149 6.01 31.23 9.49
C LYS A 149 6.58 30.10 10.34
N MET A 150 7.51 30.40 11.25
CA MET A 150 8.12 29.41 12.15
C MET A 150 7.08 28.76 13.06
N PHE A 151 6.16 29.55 13.62
CA PHE A 151 5.07 29.04 14.43
C PHE A 151 4.12 28.13 13.64
N THR A 152 3.79 28.49 12.40
CA THR A 152 2.97 27.64 11.51
C THR A 152 3.67 26.30 11.22
N ASN A 153 4.97 26.33 10.93
CA ASN A 153 5.77 25.12 10.70
C ASN A 153 5.87 24.25 11.94
N TYR A 154 6.10 24.86 13.11
CA TYR A 154 6.13 24.17 14.40
C TYR A 154 4.83 23.39 14.63
N LYS A 155 3.66 24.05 14.48
CA LYS A 155 2.35 23.39 14.62
C LYS A 155 2.17 22.23 13.64
N ALA A 156 2.57 22.41 12.38
CA ALA A 156 2.52 21.34 11.38
C ALA A 156 3.43 20.14 11.74
N ASN A 157 4.59 20.39 12.32
CA ASN A 157 5.51 19.35 12.79
C ASN A 157 4.94 18.58 14.00
N GLU A 158 4.29 19.26 14.94
CA GLU A 158 3.63 18.60 16.07
C GLU A 158 2.47 17.70 15.62
N VAL A 159 1.67 18.17 14.65
CA VAL A 159 0.63 17.34 14.02
C VAL A 159 1.24 16.13 13.30
N THR A 160 2.38 16.32 12.62
CA THR A 160 3.10 15.21 11.96
C THR A 160 3.55 14.15 12.97
N GLN A 161 4.17 14.56 14.07
CA GLN A 161 4.60 13.64 15.13
C GLN A 161 3.40 12.89 15.74
N THR A 162 2.29 13.59 15.97
CA THR A 162 1.05 12.98 16.45
C THR A 162 0.55 11.92 15.47
N ALA A 163 0.51 12.23 14.17
CA ALA A 163 0.07 11.28 13.15
C ALA A 163 1.00 10.05 13.03
N GLN A 164 2.31 10.23 13.16
CA GLN A 164 3.27 9.13 13.19
C GLN A 164 3.05 8.19 14.38
N ASN A 165 2.84 8.76 15.58
CA ASN A 165 2.55 7.98 16.77
C ASN A 165 1.25 7.18 16.64
N LEU A 166 0.21 7.79 16.07
CA LEU A 166 -1.08 7.12 15.83
C LEU A 166 -0.99 6.05 14.75
N THR A 167 -0.22 6.29 13.68
CA THR A 167 0.08 5.29 12.64
C THR A 167 0.78 4.08 13.24
N ASN A 168 1.80 4.30 14.07
CA ASN A 168 2.51 3.22 14.77
C ASN A 168 1.59 2.44 15.71
N LEU A 169 0.69 3.14 16.41
CA LEU A 169 -0.29 2.50 17.30
C LEU A 169 -1.23 1.57 16.52
N VAL A 170 -1.72 1.99 15.36
CA VAL A 170 -2.58 1.17 14.50
C VAL A 170 -1.83 -0.01 13.88
N TYR A 171 -0.55 0.20 13.53
CA TYR A 171 0.30 -0.90 13.07
C TYR A 171 0.52 -1.97 14.14
N GLN A 172 0.55 -1.60 15.42
CA GLN A 172 0.69 -2.55 16.53
C GLN A 172 -0.64 -3.19 16.92
N ASP A 173 -1.70 -2.40 17.01
CA ASP A 173 -3.04 -2.85 17.38
C ASP A 173 -4.09 -2.30 16.38
N PRO A 174 -4.55 -3.14 15.43
CA PRO A 174 -5.57 -2.77 14.46
C PRO A 174 -6.88 -2.25 15.07
N ASN A 175 -7.19 -2.60 16.33
CA ASN A 175 -8.40 -2.13 17.01
C ASN A 175 -8.32 -0.63 17.36
N GLN A 176 -7.13 -0.04 17.33
CA GLN A 176 -6.93 1.39 17.57
C GLN A 176 -7.31 2.26 16.37
N TYR A 177 -7.64 1.68 15.21
CA TYR A 177 -7.89 2.43 13.98
C TYR A 177 -8.89 3.58 14.16
N ALA A 178 -10.08 3.29 14.69
CA ALA A 178 -11.14 4.28 14.81
C ALA A 178 -10.78 5.40 15.79
N ALA A 179 -10.18 5.04 16.94
CA ALA A 179 -9.74 6.00 17.93
C ALA A 179 -8.58 6.88 17.41
N SER A 180 -7.64 6.28 16.68
CA SER A 180 -6.51 6.97 16.06
C SER A 180 -6.97 7.94 14.97
N MET A 181 -7.90 7.53 14.11
CA MET A 181 -8.49 8.43 13.10
C MET A 181 -9.21 9.62 13.73
N ALA A 182 -9.99 9.38 14.80
CA ALA A 182 -10.68 10.46 15.52
C ALA A 182 -9.68 11.43 16.18
N ARG A 183 -8.65 10.91 16.86
CA ARG A 183 -7.59 11.72 17.49
C ARG A 183 -6.79 12.53 16.47
N MET A 184 -6.44 11.92 15.33
CA MET A 184 -5.72 12.60 14.25
C MET A 184 -6.57 13.76 13.69
N ASN A 185 -7.85 13.52 13.39
CA ASN A 185 -8.74 14.57 12.89
C ASN A 185 -8.88 15.71 13.91
N ALA A 186 -9.08 15.40 15.19
CA ALA A 186 -9.16 16.40 16.24
C ALA A 186 -7.86 17.21 16.40
N ALA A 187 -6.69 16.56 16.30
CA ALA A 187 -5.39 17.23 16.35
C ALA A 187 -5.21 18.21 15.18
N ILE A 188 -5.57 17.80 13.96
CA ILE A 188 -5.51 18.67 12.77
C ILE A 188 -6.52 19.82 12.91
N ASP A 189 -7.75 19.54 13.34
CA ASP A 189 -8.79 20.56 13.45
C ASP A 189 -8.46 21.61 14.51
N SER A 190 -7.84 21.21 15.62
CA SER A 190 -7.39 22.11 16.70
C SER A 190 -6.04 22.77 16.46
N SER A 191 -5.30 22.41 15.39
CA SER A 191 -3.96 22.95 15.10
C SER A 191 -3.93 24.44 14.74
N GLY A 192 -5.07 25.03 14.38
CA GLY A 192 -5.14 26.40 13.85
C GLY A 192 -4.29 26.62 12.59
N LEU A 193 -4.05 25.56 11.81
CA LEU A 193 -3.43 25.66 10.49
C LEU A 193 -4.43 26.18 9.45
N PRO A 194 -3.96 26.82 8.36
CA PRO A 194 -4.81 27.20 7.24
C PRO A 194 -5.60 26.02 6.65
N GLU A 195 -6.83 26.26 6.21
CA GLU A 195 -7.74 25.22 5.72
C GLU A 195 -7.14 24.30 4.63
N PRO A 196 -6.46 24.83 3.59
CA PRO A 196 -5.87 23.97 2.56
C PRO A 196 -4.81 23.01 3.12
N LEU A 197 -4.06 23.43 4.14
CA LEU A 197 -3.04 22.59 4.79
C LEU A 197 -3.68 21.52 5.66
N ARG A 198 -4.75 21.85 6.39
CA ARG A 198 -5.50 20.87 7.19
C ARG A 198 -6.08 19.76 6.32
N MET A 199 -6.68 20.11 5.19
CA MET A 199 -7.27 19.14 4.26
C MET A 199 -6.20 18.21 3.67
N LYS A 200 -5.08 18.76 3.20
CA LYS A 200 -3.95 17.97 2.69
C LYS A 200 -3.38 17.03 3.75
N GLN A 201 -3.27 17.48 5.00
CA GLN A 201 -2.79 16.65 6.12
C GLN A 201 -3.77 15.53 6.45
N LYS A 202 -5.08 15.79 6.48
CA LYS A 202 -6.10 14.76 6.73
C LYS A 202 -6.03 13.63 5.71
N GLU A 203 -5.93 13.97 4.43
CA GLU A 203 -5.81 12.99 3.34
C GLU A 203 -4.53 12.15 3.48
N MET A 204 -3.39 12.82 3.61
CA MET A 204 -2.08 12.18 3.72
C MET A 204 -1.98 11.24 4.94
N TYR A 205 -2.43 11.67 6.12
CA TYR A 205 -2.32 10.86 7.33
C TYR A 205 -3.39 9.76 7.39
N LYS A 206 -4.58 9.97 6.81
CA LYS A 206 -5.56 8.89 6.63
C LYS A 206 -4.93 7.75 5.84
N GLU A 207 -4.28 8.05 4.71
CA GLU A 207 -3.62 7.04 3.88
C GLU A 207 -2.53 6.28 4.66
N GLN A 208 -1.76 6.97 5.50
CA GLN A 208 -0.74 6.32 6.35
C GLN A 208 -1.36 5.37 7.38
N ILE A 209 -2.44 5.79 8.05
CA ILE A 209 -3.17 4.96 9.02
C ILE A 209 -3.83 3.75 8.33
N ASP A 210 -4.41 3.93 7.14
CA ASP A 210 -4.97 2.84 6.33
C ASP A 210 -3.90 1.79 6.01
N LYS A 211 -2.73 2.24 5.54
CA LYS A 211 -1.58 1.37 5.25
C LYS A 211 -1.05 0.66 6.49
N ALA A 212 -1.00 1.33 7.64
CA ALA A 212 -0.56 0.71 8.90
C ALA A 212 -1.45 -0.47 9.29
N TRP A 213 -2.77 -0.29 9.21
CA TRP A 213 -3.74 -1.35 9.48
C TRP A 213 -3.59 -2.51 8.51
N LEU A 214 -3.48 -2.23 7.21
CA LEU A 214 -3.32 -3.26 6.17
C LEU A 214 -2.00 -4.03 6.31
N ASN A 215 -0.90 -3.35 6.66
CA ASN A 215 0.38 -4.00 6.89
C ASN A 215 0.37 -4.88 8.14
N ASN A 216 -0.35 -4.52 9.20
CA ASN A 216 -0.54 -5.41 10.34
C ASN A 216 -1.23 -6.71 9.89
N MET A 217 -2.35 -6.59 9.17
CA MET A 217 -3.06 -7.75 8.64
C MET A 217 -2.16 -8.58 7.73
N LEU A 218 -1.38 -7.94 6.85
CA LEU A 218 -0.46 -8.62 5.93
C LEU A 218 0.57 -9.48 6.68
N ASN A 219 1.10 -8.96 7.78
CA ASN A 219 2.16 -9.61 8.54
C ASN A 219 1.63 -10.68 9.51
N ASN A 220 0.44 -10.45 10.09
CA ASN A 220 -0.07 -11.31 11.17
C ASN A 220 -1.16 -12.28 10.71
N ASN A 221 -2.01 -11.88 9.77
CA ASN A 221 -3.13 -12.70 9.30
C ASN A 221 -3.48 -12.39 7.82
N PRO A 222 -2.56 -12.69 6.88
CA PRO A 222 -2.72 -12.30 5.49
C PRO A 222 -3.94 -12.95 4.84
N ARG A 223 -4.34 -14.15 5.28
CA ARG A 223 -5.55 -14.81 4.78
C ARG A 223 -6.82 -14.12 5.25
N ALA A 224 -6.90 -13.66 6.51
CA ALA A 224 -8.03 -12.85 6.95
C ALA A 224 -8.07 -11.50 6.24
N GLY A 225 -6.91 -10.87 6.03
CA GLY A 225 -6.81 -9.63 5.23
C GLY A 225 -7.27 -9.83 3.79
N LEU A 226 -6.85 -10.93 3.15
CA LEU A 226 -7.33 -11.32 1.83
C LEU A 226 -8.83 -11.53 1.83
N ASN A 227 -9.37 -12.28 2.79
CA ASN A 227 -10.81 -12.50 2.92
C ASN A 227 -11.60 -11.22 3.23
N MET A 228 -11.00 -10.20 3.81
CA MET A 228 -11.68 -8.91 4.03
C MET A 228 -11.77 -8.11 2.72
N ILE A 229 -10.74 -8.16 1.88
CA ILE A 229 -10.71 -7.54 0.55
C ILE A 229 -11.53 -8.36 -0.46
N ASP A 230 -11.49 -9.67 -0.32
CA ASP A 230 -12.14 -10.66 -1.15
C ASP A 230 -12.91 -11.67 -0.28
N PRO A 231 -14.09 -11.28 0.25
CA PRO A 231 -14.92 -12.14 1.10
C PRO A 231 -15.22 -13.51 0.52
N ALA A 232 -15.14 -14.53 1.37
CA ALA A 232 -15.34 -15.91 0.97
C ALA A 232 -16.76 -16.15 0.46
N LEU A 233 -16.85 -17.10 -0.47
CA LEU A 233 -18.11 -17.61 -0.97
C LEU A 233 -18.93 -18.24 0.17
N GLY A 234 -20.15 -17.76 0.38
CA GLY A 234 -21.11 -18.33 1.29
C GLY A 234 -21.58 -19.72 0.86
N LYS A 235 -22.16 -20.48 1.80
CA LYS A 235 -22.67 -21.82 1.50
C LYS A 235 -23.77 -21.75 0.44
N LEU A 236 -23.50 -22.32 -0.74
CA LEU A 236 -24.47 -22.45 -1.82
C LEU A 236 -25.39 -23.67 -1.59
N PRO A 237 -26.65 -23.63 -2.05
CA PRO A 237 -27.52 -24.81 -1.99
C PRO A 237 -26.92 -25.97 -2.80
N GLU A 238 -26.84 -27.14 -2.18
CA GLU A 238 -26.29 -28.34 -2.82
C GLU A 238 -27.10 -28.70 -4.09
N GLY A 239 -26.40 -29.05 -5.17
CA GLY A 239 -27.03 -29.38 -6.45
C GLY A 239 -27.59 -28.19 -7.26
N SER A 240 -27.53 -26.97 -6.73
CA SER A 240 -27.93 -25.76 -7.49
C SER A 240 -26.99 -25.46 -8.65
N ILE A 241 -27.49 -24.74 -9.66
CA ILE A 241 -26.66 -24.28 -10.78
C ILE A 241 -25.52 -23.37 -10.31
N GLN A 242 -25.74 -22.59 -9.25
CA GLN A 242 -24.70 -21.80 -8.59
C GLN A 242 -23.60 -22.70 -8.03
N SER A 243 -23.96 -23.77 -7.30
CA SER A 243 -22.96 -24.74 -6.80
C SER A 243 -22.18 -25.36 -7.96
N GLN A 244 -22.85 -25.73 -9.05
CA GLN A 244 -22.19 -26.30 -10.23
C GLN A 244 -21.25 -25.31 -10.91
N VAL A 245 -21.65 -24.04 -11.07
CA VAL A 245 -20.79 -22.96 -11.59
C VAL A 245 -19.57 -22.78 -10.70
N SER A 246 -19.78 -22.68 -9.38
CA SER A 246 -18.71 -22.55 -8.39
C SER A 246 -17.71 -23.73 -8.47
N ASP A 247 -18.20 -24.97 -8.44
CA ASP A 247 -17.34 -26.15 -8.46
C ASP A 247 -16.58 -26.29 -9.78
N THR A 248 -17.24 -25.97 -10.91
CA THR A 248 -16.61 -25.97 -12.23
C THR A 248 -15.56 -24.87 -12.34
N ALA A 249 -15.83 -23.67 -11.81
CA ALA A 249 -14.86 -22.58 -11.75
C ALA A 249 -13.62 -22.97 -10.93
N ARG A 250 -13.80 -23.57 -9.74
CA ARG A 250 -12.68 -24.08 -8.92
C ARG A 250 -11.83 -25.10 -9.69
N LYS A 251 -12.47 -26.09 -10.32
CA LYS A 251 -11.78 -27.10 -11.13
C LYS A 251 -11.00 -26.49 -12.29
N ALA A 252 -11.49 -25.39 -12.84
CA ALA A 252 -10.84 -24.66 -13.93
C ALA A 252 -9.81 -23.61 -13.46
N GLY A 253 -9.59 -23.45 -12.15
CA GLY A 253 -8.68 -22.44 -11.60
C GLY A 253 -9.19 -21.00 -11.71
N LEU A 254 -10.51 -20.81 -11.82
CA LEU A 254 -11.16 -19.50 -11.81
C LEU A 254 -11.80 -19.24 -10.44
N ASP A 255 -11.72 -17.99 -9.94
CA ASP A 255 -12.40 -17.62 -8.70
C ASP A 255 -13.91 -17.88 -8.80
N PRO A 256 -14.49 -18.73 -7.92
CA PRO A 256 -15.91 -19.01 -7.89
C PRO A 256 -16.79 -17.78 -7.69
N LEU A 257 -16.35 -16.81 -6.89
CA LEU A 257 -17.15 -15.64 -6.58
C LEU A 257 -17.25 -14.71 -7.80
N TYR A 258 -16.14 -14.49 -8.50
CA TYR A 258 -16.14 -13.85 -9.83
C TYR A 258 -17.04 -14.59 -10.81
N ALA A 259 -16.90 -15.92 -10.92
CA ALA A 259 -17.71 -16.72 -11.85
C ALA A 259 -19.22 -16.62 -11.59
N LEU A 260 -19.64 -16.72 -10.33
CA LEU A 260 -21.04 -16.56 -9.92
C LEU A 260 -21.57 -15.15 -10.20
N SER A 261 -20.73 -14.15 -9.97
CA SER A 261 -21.11 -12.75 -10.20
C SER A 261 -21.32 -12.47 -11.69
N VAL A 262 -20.39 -12.88 -12.56
CA VAL A 262 -20.54 -12.68 -14.01
C VAL A 262 -21.72 -13.49 -14.55
N THR A 263 -21.86 -14.77 -14.17
CA THR A 263 -22.99 -15.60 -14.64
C THR A 263 -24.35 -15.09 -14.16
N GLY A 264 -24.43 -14.62 -12.91
CA GLY A 264 -25.63 -13.99 -12.37
C GLY A 264 -26.02 -12.72 -13.12
N ILE A 265 -25.04 -11.88 -13.48
CA ILE A 265 -25.25 -10.64 -14.23
C ILE A 265 -25.67 -10.91 -15.68
N GLU A 266 -24.96 -11.81 -16.37
CA GLU A 266 -25.06 -11.97 -17.80
C GLU A 266 -26.30 -12.79 -18.19
N SER A 267 -26.66 -13.83 -17.42
CA SER A 267 -27.81 -14.67 -17.77
C SER A 267 -28.73 -15.04 -16.61
N GLY A 268 -28.42 -14.62 -15.38
CA GLY A 268 -29.15 -15.13 -14.21
C GLY A 268 -29.04 -16.64 -14.07
N PHE A 269 -27.89 -17.21 -14.47
CA PHE A 269 -27.58 -18.65 -14.55
C PHE A 269 -28.35 -19.44 -15.61
N ASP A 270 -29.05 -18.81 -16.55
CA ASP A 270 -29.64 -19.52 -17.68
C ASP A 270 -28.54 -19.91 -18.71
N THR A 271 -28.32 -21.21 -18.90
CA THR A 271 -27.33 -21.77 -19.85
C THR A 271 -27.75 -21.63 -21.31
N SER A 272 -29.02 -21.30 -21.56
CA SER A 272 -29.64 -21.16 -22.86
C SER A 272 -30.01 -19.72 -23.22
N ALA A 273 -29.72 -18.76 -22.33
CA ALA A 273 -30.07 -17.35 -22.50
C ALA A 273 -29.61 -16.80 -23.86
N LYS A 274 -30.49 -16.04 -24.52
CA LYS A 274 -30.19 -15.34 -25.77
C LYS A 274 -30.54 -13.86 -25.66
N SER A 275 -29.59 -13.01 -26.03
CA SER A 275 -29.83 -11.58 -26.15
C SER A 275 -30.85 -11.27 -27.25
N LYS A 276 -31.69 -10.25 -27.03
CA LYS A 276 -32.66 -9.76 -28.02
C LYS A 276 -32.05 -8.77 -29.02
N THR A 277 -30.87 -8.22 -28.69
CA THR A 277 -30.25 -7.10 -29.42
C THR A 277 -28.88 -7.43 -29.97
N SER A 278 -28.36 -8.63 -29.69
CA SER A 278 -27.05 -9.09 -30.16
C SER A 278 -27.03 -10.61 -30.31
N SER A 279 -25.92 -11.13 -30.85
CA SER A 279 -25.68 -12.57 -30.97
C SER A 279 -25.20 -13.23 -29.66
N ALA A 280 -25.25 -12.51 -28.53
CA ALA A 280 -24.76 -13.00 -27.26
C ALA A 280 -25.65 -14.14 -26.73
N SER A 281 -25.02 -15.24 -26.29
CA SER A 281 -25.75 -16.39 -25.77
C SER A 281 -25.02 -17.19 -24.70
N GLY A 282 -25.79 -17.91 -23.87
CA GLY A 282 -25.32 -18.79 -22.82
C GLY A 282 -25.02 -18.09 -21.50
N LEU A 283 -24.39 -18.84 -20.57
CA LEU A 283 -24.15 -18.48 -19.16
C LEU A 283 -23.48 -17.12 -18.95
N VAL A 284 -22.60 -16.73 -19.87
CA VAL A 284 -21.83 -15.48 -19.78
C VAL A 284 -21.97 -14.61 -21.03
N GLN A 285 -23.05 -14.83 -21.81
CA GLN A 285 -23.43 -13.99 -22.95
C GLN A 285 -22.29 -13.71 -23.96
N MET A 286 -21.56 -14.76 -24.35
CA MET A 286 -20.53 -14.65 -25.40
C MET A 286 -21.18 -14.47 -26.79
N THR A 287 -20.63 -13.57 -27.61
CA THR A 287 -21.06 -13.36 -29.00
C THR A 287 -20.73 -14.56 -29.89
N SER A 288 -21.42 -14.74 -31.02
CA SER A 288 -21.14 -15.84 -31.96
C SER A 288 -19.68 -15.88 -32.42
N ASP A 289 -19.05 -14.73 -32.65
CA ASP A 289 -17.64 -14.66 -33.06
C ASP A 289 -16.71 -15.14 -31.93
N THR A 290 -16.95 -14.69 -30.69
CA THR A 290 -16.19 -15.14 -29.51
C THR A 290 -16.36 -16.64 -29.28
N ARG A 291 -17.59 -17.16 -29.41
CA ARG A 291 -17.87 -18.60 -29.28
C ARG A 291 -17.12 -19.41 -30.34
N LYS A 292 -17.12 -18.94 -31.59
CA LYS A 292 -16.37 -19.57 -32.68
C LYS A 292 -14.87 -19.57 -32.43
N GLN A 293 -14.32 -18.45 -31.95
CA GLN A 293 -12.89 -18.34 -31.59
C GLN A 293 -12.48 -19.32 -30.48
N LEU A 294 -13.37 -19.56 -29.52
CA LEU A 294 -13.15 -20.48 -28.41
C LEU A 294 -13.57 -21.94 -28.71
N GLY A 295 -14.01 -22.23 -29.94
CA GLY A 295 -14.46 -23.57 -30.32
C GLY A 295 -15.72 -24.06 -29.58
N LEU A 296 -16.55 -23.13 -29.10
CA LEU A 296 -17.73 -23.42 -28.28
C LEU A 296 -18.97 -23.72 -29.15
N PRO A 297 -19.53 -24.94 -29.14
CA PRO A 297 -20.70 -25.28 -29.95
C PRO A 297 -21.97 -24.55 -29.47
N GLU A 298 -23.01 -24.44 -30.31
CA GLU A 298 -24.26 -23.76 -29.93
C GLU A 298 -24.95 -24.42 -28.72
N ASN A 299 -24.95 -25.75 -28.66
CA ASN A 299 -25.55 -26.56 -27.58
C ASN A 299 -24.56 -26.91 -26.46
N ALA A 300 -23.57 -26.05 -26.19
CA ALA A 300 -22.53 -26.31 -25.22
C ALA A 300 -23.08 -26.55 -23.79
N THR A 301 -22.53 -27.55 -23.11
CA THR A 301 -22.84 -27.86 -21.70
C THR A 301 -22.33 -26.74 -20.77
N LEU A 302 -22.83 -26.70 -19.53
CA LEU A 302 -22.32 -25.77 -18.50
C LEU A 302 -20.80 -25.85 -18.39
N GLU A 303 -20.23 -27.06 -18.35
CA GLU A 303 -18.78 -27.25 -18.23
C GLU A 303 -18.02 -26.67 -19.43
N GLN A 304 -18.52 -26.88 -20.65
CA GLN A 304 -17.92 -26.33 -21.87
C GLN A 304 -18.00 -24.80 -21.88
N GLN A 305 -19.14 -24.23 -21.48
CA GLN A 305 -19.32 -22.78 -21.38
C GLN A 305 -18.40 -22.17 -20.32
N MET A 306 -18.27 -22.79 -19.14
CA MET A 306 -17.38 -22.35 -18.08
C MET A 306 -15.90 -22.48 -18.47
N ARG A 307 -15.52 -23.54 -19.18
CA ARG A 307 -14.14 -23.69 -19.69
C ARG A 307 -13.79 -22.59 -20.67
N ALA A 308 -14.68 -22.27 -21.61
CA ALA A 308 -14.51 -21.17 -22.55
C ALA A 308 -14.47 -19.81 -21.82
N PHE A 309 -15.31 -19.62 -20.80
CA PHE A 309 -15.30 -18.42 -19.97
C PHE A 309 -13.98 -18.23 -19.21
N THR A 310 -13.43 -19.31 -18.62
CA THR A 310 -12.12 -19.28 -17.97
C THR A 310 -11.01 -18.92 -18.96
N GLN A 311 -11.02 -19.51 -20.17
CA GLN A 311 -10.06 -19.17 -21.22
C GLN A 311 -10.14 -17.70 -21.64
N LEU A 312 -11.36 -17.18 -21.85
CA LEU A 312 -11.59 -15.78 -22.18
C LEU A 312 -11.10 -14.86 -21.06
N THR A 313 -11.45 -15.18 -19.81
CA THR A 313 -11.04 -14.40 -18.62
C THR A 313 -9.53 -14.37 -18.48
N ASN A 314 -8.84 -15.51 -18.64
CA ASN A 314 -7.39 -15.57 -18.55
C ASN A 314 -6.70 -14.82 -19.70
N SER A 315 -7.28 -14.84 -20.90
CA SER A 315 -6.79 -14.01 -22.01
C SER A 315 -6.94 -12.52 -21.72
N ASN A 316 -8.10 -12.10 -21.18
CA ASN A 316 -8.33 -10.71 -20.78
C ASN A 316 -7.39 -10.27 -19.66
N ARG A 317 -7.22 -11.12 -18.64
CA ARG A 317 -6.31 -10.93 -17.51
C ARG A 317 -4.89 -10.67 -18.01
N LEU A 318 -4.35 -11.54 -18.85
CA LEU A 318 -3.00 -11.41 -19.40
C LEU A 318 -2.80 -10.08 -20.16
N GLN A 319 -3.76 -9.72 -21.01
CA GLN A 319 -3.68 -8.48 -21.79
C GLN A 319 -3.77 -7.24 -20.91
N LEU A 320 -4.72 -7.21 -19.96
CA LEU A 320 -4.87 -6.10 -19.02
C LEU A 320 -3.67 -5.97 -18.10
N SER A 321 -3.14 -7.06 -17.55
CA SER A 321 -1.95 -7.01 -16.71
C SER A 321 -0.78 -6.37 -17.46
N GLY A 322 -0.62 -6.68 -18.76
CA GLY A 322 0.39 -6.06 -19.62
C GLY A 322 0.19 -4.55 -19.83
N SER A 323 -1.05 -4.09 -19.94
CA SER A 323 -1.37 -2.67 -20.12
C SER A 323 -1.33 -1.87 -18.81
N LEU A 324 -1.79 -2.45 -17.70
CA LEU A 324 -1.91 -1.77 -16.40
C LEU A 324 -0.61 -1.85 -15.58
N GLY A 325 0.26 -2.81 -15.87
CA GLY A 325 1.48 -3.05 -15.09
C GLY A 325 1.24 -3.73 -13.74
N HIS A 326 0.02 -4.20 -13.48
CA HIS A 326 -0.37 -4.93 -12.28
C HIS A 326 -1.53 -5.89 -12.58
N GLU A 327 -1.82 -6.82 -11.67
CA GLU A 327 -2.94 -7.75 -11.82
C GLU A 327 -4.29 -7.02 -11.80
N PRO A 328 -5.20 -7.26 -12.77
CA PRO A 328 -6.49 -6.60 -12.82
C PRO A 328 -7.43 -7.14 -11.75
N THR A 329 -8.20 -6.23 -11.14
CA THR A 329 -9.28 -6.58 -10.21
C THR A 329 -10.44 -7.26 -10.94
N ASP A 330 -11.31 -7.93 -10.21
CA ASP A 330 -12.50 -8.57 -10.78
C ASP A 330 -13.44 -7.59 -11.50
N THR A 331 -13.56 -6.36 -10.99
CA THR A 331 -14.36 -5.31 -11.66
C THR A 331 -13.73 -4.87 -12.99
N GLN A 332 -12.40 -4.86 -13.08
CA GLN A 332 -11.66 -4.56 -14.31
C GLN A 332 -11.75 -5.74 -15.30
N LEU A 333 -11.73 -6.99 -14.81
CA LEU A 333 -11.98 -8.17 -15.63
C LEU A 333 -13.43 -8.21 -16.15
N TYR A 334 -14.40 -7.80 -15.34
CA TYR A 334 -15.79 -7.66 -15.79
C TYR A 334 -15.93 -6.56 -16.85
N LEU A 335 -15.24 -5.43 -16.67
CA LEU A 335 -15.18 -4.37 -17.68
C LEU A 335 -14.61 -4.91 -19.00
N ALA A 336 -13.56 -5.73 -18.93
CA ALA A 336 -12.97 -6.38 -20.10
C ALA A 336 -13.83 -7.50 -20.70
N HIS A 337 -14.63 -8.19 -19.89
CA HIS A 337 -15.66 -9.11 -20.40
C HIS A 337 -16.66 -8.35 -21.28
N HIS A 338 -17.02 -7.12 -20.88
CA HIS A 338 -18.00 -6.30 -21.58
C HIS A 338 -17.42 -5.56 -22.81
N PHE A 339 -16.23 -4.97 -22.69
CA PHE A 339 -15.62 -4.11 -23.72
C PHE A 339 -14.47 -4.78 -24.50
N GLY A 340 -14.07 -5.99 -24.12
CA GLY A 340 -12.80 -6.59 -24.53
C GLY A 340 -11.62 -5.99 -23.75
N ALA A 341 -10.50 -6.72 -23.72
CA ALA A 341 -9.31 -6.30 -22.95
C ALA A 341 -8.73 -4.95 -23.42
N THR A 342 -8.64 -4.72 -24.73
CA THR A 342 -8.15 -3.45 -25.29
C THR A 342 -9.05 -2.28 -24.92
N GLY A 343 -10.37 -2.41 -25.14
CA GLY A 343 -11.31 -1.34 -24.80
C GLY A 343 -11.36 -1.05 -23.30
N ALA A 344 -11.25 -2.09 -22.45
CA ALA A 344 -11.13 -1.90 -21.01
C ALA A 344 -9.83 -1.20 -20.62
N ALA A 345 -8.69 -1.53 -21.26
CA ALA A 345 -7.43 -0.84 -21.00
C ALA A 345 -7.50 0.65 -21.39
N GLU A 346 -8.07 0.97 -22.56
CA GLU A 346 -8.30 2.36 -23.00
C GLU A 346 -9.16 3.15 -22.01
N ILE A 347 -10.23 2.54 -21.51
CA ILE A 347 -11.11 3.15 -20.49
C ILE A 347 -10.36 3.35 -19.17
N LEU A 348 -9.64 2.33 -18.68
CA LEU A 348 -8.98 2.36 -17.37
C LEU A 348 -7.77 3.30 -17.32
N GLN A 349 -7.14 3.60 -18.46
CA GLN A 349 -6.00 4.52 -18.55
C GLN A 349 -6.39 5.97 -18.84
N ALA A 350 -7.64 6.23 -19.27
CA ALA A 350 -8.11 7.57 -19.57
C ALA A 350 -8.45 8.37 -18.29
N ASP A 351 -8.35 9.70 -18.38
CA ASP A 351 -8.76 10.59 -17.27
C ASP A 351 -10.26 10.40 -16.96
N HIS A 352 -10.60 10.24 -15.68
CA HIS A 352 -11.95 9.93 -15.21
C HIS A 352 -13.02 10.97 -15.63
N ASN A 353 -12.62 12.22 -15.88
CA ASN A 353 -13.53 13.30 -16.31
C ASN A 353 -13.74 13.33 -17.83
N THR A 354 -12.98 12.56 -18.60
CA THR A 354 -13.08 12.51 -20.06
C THR A 354 -14.46 11.97 -20.49
N PRO A 355 -15.15 12.61 -21.44
CA PRO A 355 -16.36 12.04 -22.04
C PRO A 355 -16.07 10.69 -22.72
N ILE A 356 -16.87 9.66 -22.42
CA ILE A 356 -16.57 8.28 -22.87
C ILE A 356 -16.52 8.13 -24.40
N ASN A 357 -17.26 8.96 -25.13
CA ASN A 357 -17.26 8.98 -26.60
C ASN A 357 -15.95 9.47 -27.23
N GLN A 358 -15.02 10.01 -26.42
CA GLN A 358 -13.67 10.35 -26.86
C GLN A 358 -12.69 9.18 -26.66
N VAL A 359 -13.09 8.16 -25.91
CA VAL A 359 -12.25 7.01 -25.56
C VAL A 359 -12.66 5.76 -26.33
N VAL A 360 -13.97 5.50 -26.46
CA VAL A 360 -14.49 4.31 -27.15
C VAL A 360 -15.05 4.65 -28.54
N SER A 361 -14.97 3.70 -29.47
CA SER A 361 -15.46 3.88 -30.84
C SER A 361 -16.98 4.11 -30.95
N ASP A 362 -17.41 4.75 -32.04
CA ASP A 362 -18.84 4.90 -32.37
C ASP A 362 -19.62 3.58 -32.40
N LYS A 363 -18.96 2.48 -32.77
CA LYS A 363 -19.55 1.13 -32.75
C LYS A 363 -19.88 0.70 -31.32
N VAL A 364 -18.96 0.94 -30.37
CA VAL A 364 -19.16 0.64 -28.94
C VAL A 364 -20.26 1.53 -28.37
N MET A 365 -20.28 2.82 -28.73
CA MET A 365 -21.33 3.75 -28.32
C MET A 365 -22.72 3.31 -28.80
N LYS A 366 -22.85 2.85 -30.06
CA LYS A 366 -24.12 2.36 -30.62
C LYS A 366 -24.58 1.04 -30.00
N ALA A 367 -23.64 0.15 -29.68
CA ALA A 367 -23.96 -1.13 -29.03
C ALA A 367 -24.42 -0.94 -27.57
N ASN A 368 -24.00 0.16 -26.93
CA ASN A 368 -24.19 0.42 -25.51
C ASN A 368 -24.81 1.80 -25.28
N SER A 369 -26.11 1.93 -25.52
CA SER A 369 -26.83 3.21 -25.40
C SER A 369 -26.72 3.86 -24.01
N TYR A 370 -26.47 3.06 -22.96
CA TYR A 370 -26.26 3.56 -21.61
C TYR A 370 -25.02 4.44 -21.47
N LEU A 371 -24.07 4.43 -22.43
CA LEU A 371 -22.87 5.27 -22.41
C LEU A 371 -23.14 6.74 -22.75
N ALA A 372 -24.29 7.06 -23.36
CA ALA A 372 -24.60 8.40 -23.82
C ALA A 372 -24.52 9.43 -22.68
N GLY A 373 -23.72 10.48 -22.89
CA GLY A 373 -23.55 11.59 -21.94
C GLY A 373 -22.71 11.26 -20.69
N LYS A 374 -22.01 10.13 -20.65
CA LYS A 374 -21.20 9.72 -19.50
C LYS A 374 -19.72 10.05 -19.63
N THR A 375 -19.05 10.19 -18.48
CA THR A 375 -17.58 10.22 -18.41
C THR A 375 -17.00 8.83 -18.21
N VAL A 376 -15.69 8.70 -18.40
CA VAL A 376 -14.92 7.47 -18.11
C VAL A 376 -15.17 6.97 -16.68
N GLY A 377 -15.03 7.83 -15.68
CA GLY A 377 -15.23 7.45 -14.28
C GLY A 377 -16.64 6.93 -14.02
N GLN A 378 -17.67 7.57 -14.60
CA GLN A 378 -19.05 7.11 -14.46
C GLN A 378 -19.29 5.72 -15.09
N VAL A 379 -18.61 5.39 -16.19
CA VAL A 379 -18.74 4.08 -16.84
C VAL A 379 -18.05 2.99 -16.03
N ILE A 380 -16.88 3.29 -15.45
CA ILE A 380 -16.18 2.41 -14.50
C ILE A 380 -17.08 2.14 -13.29
N ASP A 381 -17.62 3.21 -12.68
CA ASP A 381 -18.48 3.11 -11.50
C ASP A 381 -19.76 2.30 -11.76
N ILE A 382 -20.40 2.47 -12.92
CA ILE A 382 -21.60 1.71 -13.28
C ILE A 382 -21.30 0.22 -13.37
N ASN A 383 -20.19 -0.16 -14.02
CA ASN A 383 -19.79 -1.56 -14.16
C ASN A 383 -19.40 -2.16 -12.82
N ALA A 384 -18.57 -1.45 -12.04
CA ALA A 384 -18.18 -1.86 -10.70
C ALA A 384 -19.40 -2.02 -9.79
N LYS A 385 -20.36 -1.08 -9.82
CA LYS A 385 -21.59 -1.16 -9.02
C LYS A 385 -22.46 -2.35 -9.42
N LYS A 386 -22.62 -2.62 -10.72
CA LYS A 386 -23.37 -3.78 -11.23
C LYS A 386 -22.74 -5.09 -10.74
N TYR A 387 -21.41 -5.21 -10.89
CA TYR A 387 -20.65 -6.36 -10.44
C TYR A 387 -20.75 -6.56 -8.92
N ASN A 388 -20.45 -5.52 -8.14
CA ASN A 388 -20.46 -5.58 -6.68
C ASN A 388 -21.85 -5.89 -6.11
N SER A 389 -22.92 -5.40 -6.75
CA SER A 389 -24.30 -5.68 -6.34
C SER A 389 -24.66 -7.15 -6.53
N GLU A 390 -24.21 -7.78 -7.62
CA GLU A 390 -24.41 -9.21 -7.83
C GLU A 390 -23.54 -10.04 -6.90
N ARG A 391 -22.24 -9.70 -6.81
CA ARG A 391 -21.27 -10.35 -5.93
C ARG A 391 -21.74 -10.46 -4.49
N ALA A 392 -22.38 -9.40 -3.97
CA ALA A 392 -22.90 -9.36 -2.61
C ALA A 392 -23.91 -10.46 -2.28
N LYS A 393 -24.57 -11.07 -3.29
CA LYS A 393 -25.54 -12.16 -3.08
C LYS A 393 -24.91 -13.48 -2.68
N TYR A 394 -23.63 -13.69 -3.02
CA TYR A 394 -22.94 -14.97 -2.84
C TYR A 394 -21.93 -14.97 -1.70
N ILE A 395 -21.68 -13.83 -1.08
CA ILE A 395 -20.77 -13.72 0.06
C ILE A 395 -21.40 -14.37 1.29
N ASP A 396 -20.59 -15.04 2.10
CA ASP A 396 -20.99 -15.52 3.42
C ASP A 396 -21.41 -14.35 4.31
N LYS A 397 -22.71 -14.28 4.65
CA LYS A 397 -23.30 -13.21 5.47
C LYS A 397 -22.74 -13.19 6.91
N GLU A 398 -22.28 -14.33 7.41
CA GLU A 398 -21.69 -14.45 8.76
C GLU A 398 -20.27 -13.87 8.80
N GLN A 399 -19.45 -14.11 7.75
CA GLN A 399 -18.18 -13.39 7.56
C GLN A 399 -18.38 -11.91 7.17
N GLN A 400 -19.46 -11.58 6.47
CA GLN A 400 -19.82 -10.20 6.18
C GLN A 400 -20.09 -9.39 7.45
N ALA A 401 -20.64 -10.02 8.51
CA ALA A 401 -20.84 -9.38 9.81
C ALA A 401 -19.51 -9.09 10.54
N VAL A 402 -18.49 -9.94 10.37
CA VAL A 402 -17.11 -9.65 10.82
C VAL A 402 -16.53 -8.43 10.07
N ASN A 403 -16.95 -8.20 8.83
CA ASN A 403 -16.50 -7.11 7.97
C ASN A 403 -17.28 -5.78 8.12
N GLN A 404 -18.45 -5.76 8.77
CA GLN A 404 -19.29 -4.55 8.89
C GLN A 404 -18.68 -3.44 9.77
N SER A 405 -17.71 -3.78 10.62
CA SER A 405 -16.93 -2.82 11.41
C SER A 405 -15.48 -2.66 10.93
N SER A 406 -15.13 -3.20 9.76
CA SER A 406 -13.75 -3.18 9.26
C SER A 406 -13.39 -1.85 8.58
N PRO A 407 -12.23 -1.25 8.91
CA PRO A 407 -11.72 -0.04 8.25
C PRO A 407 -11.65 -0.10 6.71
N ILE A 408 -11.54 -1.32 6.14
CA ILE A 408 -11.44 -1.56 4.69
C ILE A 408 -12.57 -0.92 3.89
N ASN A 409 -13.79 -0.84 4.44
CA ASN A 409 -14.94 -0.28 3.71
C ASN A 409 -14.78 1.20 3.33
N ASN A 410 -13.87 1.91 4.02
CA ASN A 410 -13.61 3.34 3.81
C ASN A 410 -12.23 3.61 3.18
N MET A 411 -11.59 2.57 2.61
CA MET A 411 -10.29 2.68 1.94
C MET A 411 -10.47 2.84 0.42
N PRO A 412 -9.55 3.56 -0.27
CA PRO A 412 -9.58 3.68 -1.73
C PRO A 412 -9.47 2.33 -2.45
N ALA A 413 -10.17 2.17 -3.57
CA ALA A 413 -10.16 0.93 -4.34
C ALA A 413 -8.75 0.60 -4.88
N GLU A 414 -7.96 1.59 -5.29
CA GLU A 414 -6.58 1.35 -5.76
C GLU A 414 -5.70 0.81 -4.63
N LEU A 415 -5.87 1.32 -3.40
CA LEU A 415 -5.12 0.85 -2.24
C LEU A 415 -5.47 -0.61 -1.92
N LEU A 416 -6.76 -0.97 -1.96
CA LEU A 416 -7.21 -2.34 -1.73
C LEU A 416 -6.72 -3.29 -2.82
N ALA A 417 -6.69 -2.86 -4.09
CA ALA A 417 -6.14 -3.64 -5.19
C ALA A 417 -4.63 -3.90 -5.01
N GLN A 418 -3.87 -2.87 -4.60
CA GLN A 418 -2.44 -3.02 -4.30
C GLN A 418 -2.21 -4.05 -3.18
N TYR A 419 -3.00 -3.99 -2.10
CA TYR A 419 -2.84 -4.90 -0.97
C TYR A 419 -3.38 -6.31 -1.25
N ARG A 420 -4.39 -6.48 -2.11
CA ARG A 420 -4.84 -7.79 -2.58
C ARG A 420 -3.68 -8.63 -3.08
N GLY A 421 -2.87 -8.10 -4.02
CA GLY A 421 -1.71 -8.82 -4.55
C GLY A 421 -0.66 -9.15 -3.48
N LYS A 422 -0.44 -8.26 -2.51
CA LYS A 422 0.46 -8.53 -1.36
C LYS A 422 -0.08 -9.64 -0.47
N PHE A 423 -1.38 -9.63 -0.19
CA PHE A 423 -2.04 -10.66 0.61
C PHE A 423 -2.00 -12.02 -0.09
N GLU A 424 -2.31 -12.07 -1.39
CA GLU A 424 -2.20 -13.29 -2.20
C GLU A 424 -0.78 -13.87 -2.15
N GLN A 425 0.24 -13.03 -2.35
CA GLN A 425 1.63 -13.46 -2.28
C GLN A 425 2.01 -13.97 -0.87
N ALA A 426 1.56 -13.28 0.18
CA ALA A 426 1.82 -13.71 1.55
C ALA A 426 1.12 -15.04 1.88
N VAL A 427 -0.12 -15.23 1.42
CA VAL A 427 -0.87 -16.49 1.57
C VAL A 427 -0.18 -17.61 0.79
N GLU A 428 0.24 -17.37 -0.46
CA GLU A 428 0.95 -18.37 -1.27
C GLU A 428 2.29 -18.74 -0.63
N THR A 429 3.02 -17.77 -0.09
CA THR A 429 4.28 -18.02 0.64
C THR A 429 4.05 -18.89 1.88
N GLN A 430 3.01 -18.59 2.67
CA GLN A 430 2.64 -19.40 3.83
C GLN A 430 2.25 -20.83 3.43
N GLN A 431 1.50 -20.98 2.34
CA GLN A 431 1.13 -22.30 1.80
C GLN A 431 2.36 -23.08 1.32
N GLN A 432 3.32 -22.45 0.64
CA GLN A 432 4.55 -23.10 0.22
C GLN A 432 5.38 -23.60 1.40
N VAL A 433 5.53 -22.78 2.44
CA VAL A 433 6.23 -23.20 3.68
C VAL A 433 5.50 -24.37 4.33
N GLN A 434 4.17 -24.31 4.42
CA GLN A 434 3.37 -25.41 4.95
C GLN A 434 3.52 -26.69 4.10
N ALA A 435 3.52 -26.56 2.78
CA ALA A 435 3.70 -27.69 1.86
C ALA A 435 5.07 -28.35 2.03
N VAL A 436 6.14 -27.57 2.19
CA VAL A 436 7.49 -28.08 2.48
C VAL A 436 7.53 -28.83 3.81
N ASN A 437 6.89 -28.30 4.85
CA ASN A 437 6.83 -28.96 6.16
C ASN A 437 6.06 -30.29 6.09
N ILE A 438 4.92 -30.31 5.38
CA ILE A 438 4.15 -31.55 5.17
C ILE A 438 4.96 -32.55 4.36
N ALA A 439 5.65 -32.12 3.29
CA ALA A 439 6.49 -32.99 2.48
C ALA A 439 7.64 -33.61 3.29
N GLY A 440 8.27 -32.85 4.19
CA GLY A 440 9.26 -33.38 5.13
C GLY A 440 8.69 -34.44 6.06
N MET A 441 7.54 -34.14 6.70
CA MET A 441 6.83 -35.09 7.56
C MET A 441 6.44 -36.38 6.81
N VAL A 442 5.91 -36.27 5.58
CA VAL A 442 5.55 -37.41 4.74
C VAL A 442 6.78 -38.30 4.48
N LYS A 443 7.92 -37.68 4.11
CA LYS A 443 9.16 -38.41 3.86
C LYS A 443 9.67 -39.14 5.10
N ASP A 444 9.57 -38.52 6.27
CA ASP A 444 9.95 -39.15 7.55
C ASP A 444 9.02 -40.33 7.87
N HIS A 445 7.71 -40.17 7.69
CA HIS A 445 6.73 -41.25 7.87
C HIS A 445 7.02 -42.44 6.95
N GLU A 446 7.31 -42.18 5.66
CA GLU A 446 7.65 -43.23 4.70
C GLU A 446 8.94 -43.97 5.11
N ALA A 447 9.97 -43.24 5.55
CA ALA A 447 11.21 -43.84 6.03
C ALA A 447 11.01 -44.67 7.31
N MET A 448 10.18 -44.20 8.25
CA MET A 448 9.83 -44.96 9.44
C MET A 448 9.04 -46.23 9.08
N ALA A 449 8.05 -46.10 8.20
CA ALA A 449 7.23 -47.22 7.71
C ALA A 449 8.08 -48.29 7.02
N MET A 450 9.01 -47.91 6.14
CA MET A 450 9.92 -48.85 5.46
C MET A 450 10.88 -49.56 6.42
N ASN A 451 11.12 -48.96 7.59
CA ASN A 451 11.86 -49.59 8.68
C ASN A 451 10.94 -50.39 9.64
N GLY A 452 9.66 -50.59 9.31
CA GLY A 452 8.68 -51.26 10.16
C GLY A 452 8.37 -50.53 11.46
N ASN A 453 8.73 -49.25 11.60
CA ASN A 453 8.38 -48.42 12.74
C ASN A 453 7.10 -47.64 12.42
N MET A 454 5.99 -47.98 13.06
CA MET A 454 4.68 -47.35 12.83
C MET A 454 4.28 -46.34 13.91
N ASN A 455 5.23 -45.84 14.72
CA ASN A 455 4.97 -44.89 15.80
C ASN A 455 4.82 -43.44 15.30
N PHE A 456 3.80 -43.20 14.47
CA PHE A 456 3.41 -41.88 13.99
C PHE A 456 1.92 -41.87 13.61
N THR A 457 1.33 -40.68 13.47
CA THR A 457 -0.02 -40.54 12.91
C THR A 457 0.08 -40.33 11.40
N PRO A 458 -0.50 -41.20 10.56
CA PRO A 458 -0.44 -41.04 9.11
C PRO A 458 -1.00 -39.69 8.65
N ALA A 459 -0.35 -39.10 7.65
CA ALA A 459 -0.78 -37.85 7.07
C ALA A 459 -2.16 -38.02 6.39
N SER A 460 -3.02 -37.01 6.49
CA SER A 460 -4.38 -37.03 5.93
C SER A 460 -4.40 -36.60 4.46
N PHE A 461 -5.46 -36.97 3.75
CA PHE A 461 -5.67 -36.48 2.37
C PHE A 461 -5.74 -34.94 2.31
N GLU A 462 -6.28 -34.29 3.34
CA GLU A 462 -6.33 -32.82 3.42
C GLU A 462 -4.93 -32.20 3.43
N GLN A 463 -3.97 -32.82 4.13
CA GLN A 463 -2.57 -32.38 4.12
C GLN A 463 -1.92 -32.54 2.74
N PHE A 464 -2.25 -33.61 2.01
CA PHE A 464 -1.80 -33.77 0.61
C PHE A 464 -2.47 -32.78 -0.34
N SER A 465 -3.76 -32.51 -0.16
CA SER A 465 -4.48 -31.48 -0.91
C SER A 465 -3.89 -30.10 -0.66
N ALA A 466 -3.41 -29.82 0.55
CA ALA A 466 -2.74 -28.58 0.90
C ALA A 466 -1.34 -28.43 0.28
N MET A 467 -0.64 -29.54 0.00
CA MET A 467 0.65 -29.52 -0.72
C MET A 467 0.49 -29.19 -2.22
N TYR A 468 -0.65 -29.57 -2.82
CA TYR A 468 -0.90 -29.40 -4.25
C TYR A 468 -2.23 -28.66 -4.51
N PRO A 469 -2.40 -27.43 -4.01
CA PRO A 469 -3.67 -26.71 -4.09
C PRO A 469 -4.12 -26.40 -5.53
N LYS A 470 -3.16 -26.36 -6.48
CA LYS A 470 -3.40 -26.12 -7.92
C LYS A 470 -3.39 -27.42 -8.76
N GLU A 471 -3.12 -28.58 -8.16
CA GLU A 471 -2.97 -29.87 -8.86
C GLU A 471 -3.70 -31.02 -8.12
N PRO A 472 -5.04 -31.03 -8.04
CA PRO A 472 -5.79 -31.99 -7.21
C PRO A 472 -5.60 -33.46 -7.60
N GLU A 473 -5.34 -33.75 -8.88
CA GLU A 473 -5.00 -35.10 -9.36
C GLU A 473 -3.63 -35.56 -8.84
N LYS A 474 -2.69 -34.63 -8.68
CA LYS A 474 -1.37 -34.90 -8.10
C LYS A 474 -1.47 -35.15 -6.61
N ALA A 475 -2.31 -34.38 -5.89
CA ALA A 475 -2.62 -34.66 -4.48
C ALA A 475 -3.18 -36.07 -4.28
N THR A 476 -4.13 -36.47 -5.14
CA THR A 476 -4.76 -37.80 -5.09
C THR A 476 -3.74 -38.92 -5.30
N ARG A 477 -2.91 -38.82 -6.34
CA ARG A 477 -1.87 -39.81 -6.62
C ARG A 477 -0.83 -39.88 -5.50
N ALA A 478 -0.31 -38.73 -5.06
CA ALA A 478 0.68 -38.68 -3.98
C ALA A 478 0.15 -39.26 -2.66
N TYR A 479 -1.13 -39.01 -2.33
CA TYR A 479 -1.75 -39.60 -1.15
C TYR A 479 -1.93 -41.12 -1.29
N GLN A 480 -2.33 -41.61 -2.46
CA GLN A 480 -2.44 -43.05 -2.73
C GLN A 480 -1.08 -43.74 -2.55
N ASP A 481 -0.03 -43.22 -3.19
CA ASP A 481 1.33 -43.74 -3.09
C ASP A 481 1.82 -43.76 -1.63
N TYR A 482 1.57 -42.68 -0.89
CA TYR A 482 1.86 -42.60 0.54
C TYR A 482 1.13 -43.68 1.34
N THR A 483 -0.19 -43.83 1.16
CA THR A 483 -0.98 -44.84 1.90
C THR A 483 -0.53 -46.27 1.59
N ASN A 484 -0.11 -46.54 0.35
CA ASN A 484 0.46 -47.83 -0.04
C ASN A 484 1.78 -48.11 0.70
N THR A 485 2.64 -47.10 0.81
CA THR A 485 3.89 -47.18 1.59
C THR A 485 3.63 -47.43 3.08
N ILE A 486 2.67 -46.72 3.67
CA ILE A 486 2.26 -46.91 5.07
C ILE A 486 1.70 -48.32 5.28
N GLN A 487 0.92 -48.86 4.33
CA GLN A 487 0.39 -50.21 4.41
C GLN A 487 1.51 -51.25 4.36
N LEU A 488 2.48 -51.11 3.44
CA LEU A 488 3.67 -51.96 3.40
C LEU A 488 4.45 -51.91 4.72
N GLY A 489 4.59 -50.75 5.35
CA GLY A 489 5.24 -50.62 6.66
C GLY A 489 4.52 -51.36 7.79
N LYS A 490 3.18 -51.36 7.80
CA LYS A 490 2.39 -52.19 8.73
C LYS A 490 2.64 -53.67 8.51
N ASP A 491 2.74 -54.08 7.24
CA ASP A 491 2.99 -55.47 6.89
C ASP A 491 4.41 -55.89 7.29
N ILE A 492 5.43 -55.03 7.10
CA ILE A 492 6.80 -55.21 7.64
C ILE A 492 6.76 -55.36 9.17
N ASN A 493 6.11 -54.43 9.86
CA ASN A 493 5.99 -54.50 11.32
C ASN A 493 5.33 -55.82 11.79
N SER A 494 4.31 -56.29 11.07
CA SER A 494 3.60 -57.53 11.40
C SER A 494 4.46 -58.79 11.26
N VAL A 495 5.45 -58.79 10.35
CA VAL A 495 6.35 -59.94 10.14
C VAL A 495 7.63 -59.87 10.99
N ASN A 496 7.95 -58.71 11.58
CA ASN A 496 9.18 -58.54 12.37
C ASN A 496 9.29 -59.55 13.52
N ALA A 497 8.18 -59.90 14.18
CA ALA A 497 8.13 -60.87 15.27
C ALA A 497 7.97 -62.34 14.83
N LEU A 498 7.86 -62.61 13.52
CA LEU A 498 7.62 -63.96 13.01
C LEU A 498 8.92 -64.73 12.74
N THR A 499 8.92 -66.04 12.94
CA THR A 499 10.00 -66.92 12.48
C THR A 499 9.89 -67.18 10.97
N PRO A 500 10.95 -67.64 10.28
CA PRO A 500 10.89 -67.98 8.85
C PRO A 500 9.75 -68.96 8.49
N ASP A 501 9.44 -69.90 9.38
CA ASP A 501 8.32 -70.84 9.18
C ASP A 501 6.95 -70.15 9.31
N GLN A 502 6.83 -69.19 10.23
CA GLN A 502 5.61 -68.40 10.41
C GLN A 502 5.41 -67.41 9.26
N GLU A 503 6.49 -66.82 8.74
CA GLU A 503 6.50 -66.00 7.52
C GLU A 503 6.02 -66.81 6.30
N ALA A 504 6.60 -67.99 6.07
CA ALA A 504 6.23 -68.85 4.95
C ALA A 504 4.74 -69.28 5.03
N LYS A 505 4.24 -69.56 6.23
CA LYS A 505 2.82 -69.87 6.47
C LYS A 505 1.92 -68.65 6.21
N LEU A 506 2.29 -67.47 6.70
CA LEU A 506 1.52 -66.24 6.48
C LEU A 506 1.51 -65.86 4.98
N TYR A 507 2.65 -65.97 4.29
CA TYR A 507 2.76 -65.74 2.86
C TYR A 507 1.91 -66.71 2.03
N SER A 508 1.93 -67.98 2.40
CA SER A 508 1.14 -69.01 1.72
C SER A 508 -0.36 -68.85 1.99
N SER A 509 -0.77 -68.28 3.14
CA SER A 509 -2.18 -68.04 3.49
C SER A 509 -2.89 -67.04 2.57
N TYR A 510 -2.13 -66.20 1.85
CA TYR A 510 -2.64 -65.26 0.86
C TYR A 510 -2.48 -65.76 -0.59
N THR A 511 -2.13 -67.03 -0.81
CA THR A 511 -2.04 -67.59 -2.17
C THR A 511 -3.41 -67.51 -2.85
N PRO A 512 -3.53 -66.81 -4.00
CA PRO A 512 -4.82 -66.60 -4.64
C PRO A 512 -5.47 -67.93 -5.05
N ASN A 513 -6.70 -68.17 -4.61
CA ASN A 513 -7.57 -69.24 -5.07
C ASN A 513 -8.70 -68.66 -5.94
N SER A 514 -9.15 -69.41 -6.94
CA SER A 514 -9.66 -68.87 -8.21
C SER A 514 -11.07 -68.25 -8.22
N GLU A 515 -11.73 -67.96 -7.10
CA GLU A 515 -13.18 -67.64 -7.15
C GLU A 515 -13.68 -66.45 -6.32
N PHE A 516 -12.96 -65.93 -5.30
CA PHE A 516 -13.35 -64.69 -4.63
C PHE A 516 -12.15 -64.03 -3.92
N GLY A 517 -11.98 -62.70 -4.03
CA GLY A 517 -10.86 -61.99 -3.40
C GLY A 517 -9.50 -62.15 -4.07
N TYR A 518 -9.42 -62.78 -5.26
CA TYR A 518 -8.19 -63.09 -5.99
C TYR A 518 -7.23 -61.90 -6.13
N ALA A 519 -7.74 -60.74 -6.59
CA ALA A 519 -6.93 -59.54 -6.76
C ALA A 519 -6.36 -59.02 -5.41
N GLY A 520 -7.18 -59.01 -4.36
CA GLY A 520 -6.74 -58.56 -3.02
C GLY A 520 -5.79 -59.54 -2.34
N ASN A 521 -5.95 -60.85 -2.55
CA ASN A 521 -5.04 -61.88 -2.03
C ASN A 521 -3.70 -61.84 -2.77
N LEU A 522 -3.71 -61.65 -4.09
CA LEU A 522 -2.49 -61.52 -4.89
C LEU A 522 -1.68 -60.28 -4.48
N GLU A 523 -2.36 -59.15 -4.33
CA GLU A 523 -1.73 -57.91 -3.88
C GLU A 523 -1.14 -58.04 -2.47
N LYS A 524 -1.90 -58.59 -1.52
CA LYS A 524 -1.40 -58.88 -0.16
C LYS A 524 -0.23 -59.85 -0.14
N GLN A 525 -0.26 -60.90 -0.95
CA GLN A 525 0.85 -61.84 -1.06
C GLN A 525 2.12 -61.14 -1.59
N GLN A 526 2.00 -60.32 -2.64
CA GLN A 526 3.13 -59.56 -3.18
C GLN A 526 3.73 -58.56 -2.16
N ILE A 527 2.87 -57.86 -1.42
CA ILE A 527 3.28 -56.92 -0.37
C ILE A 527 3.99 -57.67 0.77
N LEU A 528 3.44 -58.80 1.22
CA LEU A 528 4.05 -59.59 2.29
C LEU A 528 5.40 -60.19 1.88
N GLY A 529 5.54 -60.63 0.62
CA GLY A 529 6.82 -61.11 0.09
C GLY A 529 7.90 -60.04 0.11
N LYS A 530 7.57 -58.80 -0.28
CA LYS A 530 8.47 -57.65 -0.19
C LYS A 530 8.82 -57.33 1.26
N ALA A 531 7.85 -57.38 2.17
CA ALA A 531 8.06 -57.12 3.59
C ALA A 531 9.03 -58.14 4.23
N ILE A 532 8.85 -59.43 3.94
CA ILE A 532 9.75 -60.51 4.35
C ILE A 532 11.16 -60.26 3.79
N GLN A 533 11.29 -59.95 2.50
CA GLN A 533 12.58 -59.65 1.88
C GLN A 533 13.29 -58.47 2.56
N ILE A 534 12.59 -57.38 2.84
CA ILE A 534 13.13 -56.19 3.51
C ILE A 534 13.58 -56.53 4.94
N LYS A 535 12.79 -57.32 5.69
CA LYS A 535 13.17 -57.79 7.03
C LYS A 535 14.48 -58.59 7.00
N HIS A 536 14.57 -59.58 6.10
CA HIS A 536 15.77 -60.41 5.97
C HIS A 536 16.99 -59.58 5.57
N GLN A 537 16.82 -58.58 4.71
CA GLN A 537 17.87 -57.63 4.36
C GLN A 537 18.35 -56.83 5.60
N GLN A 538 17.42 -56.28 6.39
CA GLN A 538 17.76 -55.54 7.61
C GLN A 538 18.48 -56.42 8.65
N LEU A 539 18.05 -57.68 8.81
CA LEU A 539 18.72 -58.68 9.67
C LEU A 539 20.16 -58.97 9.22
N THR A 540 20.43 -58.98 7.91
CA THR A 540 21.78 -59.21 7.38
C THR A 540 22.69 -57.99 7.43
N GLU A 541 22.14 -56.78 7.29
CA GLU A 541 22.92 -55.53 7.23
C GLU A 541 23.37 -55.05 8.62
N ASP A 542 22.49 -55.11 9.63
CA ASP A 542 22.82 -54.74 11.01
C ASP A 542 22.03 -55.59 12.03
N PRO A 543 22.52 -56.81 12.33
CA PRO A 543 21.84 -57.74 13.23
C PRO A 543 21.66 -57.19 14.65
N ALA A 544 22.61 -56.39 15.14
CA ALA A 544 22.59 -55.85 16.50
C ALA A 544 21.53 -54.76 16.66
N ALA A 545 21.45 -53.82 15.71
CA ALA A 545 20.41 -52.80 15.69
C ALA A 545 19.01 -53.40 15.52
N TRP A 546 18.88 -54.50 14.76
CA TRP A 546 17.61 -55.19 14.58
C TRP A 546 17.10 -55.82 15.88
N VAL A 547 17.96 -56.50 16.65
CA VAL A 547 17.60 -57.14 17.94
C VAL A 547 17.18 -56.10 18.97
N LEU A 548 17.97 -55.03 19.15
CA LEU A 548 17.66 -53.91 20.06
C LEU A 548 16.30 -53.25 19.79
N LYS A 549 15.84 -53.30 18.54
CA LYS A 549 14.60 -52.67 18.08
C LYS A 549 13.36 -53.56 18.19
N ASN A 550 13.52 -54.88 18.08
CA ASN A 550 12.40 -55.82 17.93
C ASN A 550 12.28 -56.85 19.06
N ASP A 551 13.25 -56.93 20.00
CA ASP A 551 13.19 -57.78 21.19
C ASP A 551 13.54 -56.98 22.46
N PRO A 552 12.55 -56.31 23.11
CA PRO A 552 12.79 -55.41 24.24
C PRO A 552 13.09 -56.13 25.58
N GLY A 553 13.31 -57.45 25.55
CA GLY A 553 13.62 -58.28 26.73
C GLY A 553 15.11 -58.40 27.08
N ILE A 554 15.98 -57.65 26.40
CA ILE A 554 17.43 -57.55 26.66
C ILE A 554 17.79 -56.15 27.15
#